data_AF-A0A7S0J902-F1
#
_entry.id   AF-A0A7S0J902-F1
#
_cell.length_a   1.000
_cell.length_b   1.000
_cell.length_c   1.000
_cell.angle_alpha   90.00
_cell.angle_beta   90.00
_cell.angle_gamma   90.00
#
_symmetry.space_group_name_H-M   'P 1'
#
loop_
_entity.id
_entity.type
_entity.pdbx_description
1 polymer ?
#
loop_
_entity_poly.entity_id
_entity_poly.type
_entity_poly.pdbx_seq_one_letter_code
_entity_poly.pdbx_strand_id
1 'polypeptide(L)'
;DDSVLIVARTDARATHGLDEAIARAQAFRAAGADICFVEAPQSVDEMRLICAAVEGPKMANLLAGGLTPILPPSELAAIGYQLAAYPLDLLNASIIAQRRALAALASGGAPPAEFSL
;
A
#
# COMPACT_ATOMS: atom_id res chain seq x y z
N ASP A 1 28.06 1.66 0.28
CA ASP A 1 27.30 1.24 -0.89
C ASP A 1 26.03 2.05 -0.83
N ASP A 2 25.95 3.07 -1.67
CA ASP A 2 24.95 4.14 -1.56
C ASP A 2 23.68 3.79 -2.38
N SER A 3 23.54 2.52 -2.78
CA SER A 3 22.42 2.02 -3.59
C SER A 3 21.26 1.43 -2.77
N VAL A 4 21.52 1.05 -1.51
CA VAL A 4 20.50 0.48 -0.62
C VAL A 4 19.72 1.60 0.04
N LEU A 5 18.39 1.59 -0.15
CA LEU A 5 17.48 2.52 0.50
C LEU A 5 16.87 1.90 1.75
N ILE A 6 16.76 2.70 2.82
CA ILE A 6 16.14 2.34 4.09
C ILE A 6 14.71 2.88 4.14
N VAL A 7 13.74 1.97 4.22
CA VAL A 7 12.33 2.31 4.40
C VAL A 7 11.94 2.14 5.87
N ALA A 8 11.53 3.23 6.52
CA ALA A 8 11.05 3.19 7.90
C ALA A 8 9.53 3.15 7.96
N ARG A 9 9.01 2.08 8.58
CA ARG A 9 7.58 1.80 8.74
C ARG A 9 7.10 2.13 10.15
N THR A 10 5.93 2.75 10.26
CA THR A 10 5.20 2.85 11.53
C THR A 10 3.73 2.41 11.38
N ASP A 11 3.28 1.56 12.29
CA ASP A 11 1.89 1.12 12.45
C ASP A 11 1.18 1.88 13.60
N ALA A 12 1.80 2.95 14.10
CA ALA A 12 1.29 3.70 15.25
C ALA A 12 -0.07 4.36 14.98
N ARG A 13 -0.45 4.59 13.71
CA ARG A 13 -1.76 5.18 13.37
C ARG A 13 -2.92 4.39 13.96
N ALA A 14 -2.85 3.05 13.93
CA ALA A 14 -3.92 2.20 14.42
C ALA A 14 -4.03 2.15 15.96
N THR A 15 -2.91 2.34 16.66
CA THR A 15 -2.81 2.08 18.10
C THR A 15 -2.66 3.34 18.95
N HIS A 16 -2.03 4.39 18.41
CA HIS A 16 -1.68 5.62 19.12
C HIS A 16 -2.18 6.90 18.42
N GLY A 17 -2.84 6.77 17.26
CA GLY A 17 -3.41 7.91 16.52
C GLY A 17 -2.47 8.52 15.47
N LEU A 18 -3.00 9.48 14.71
CA LEU A 18 -2.31 10.07 13.56
C LEU A 18 -1.09 10.91 13.97
N ASP A 19 -1.24 11.76 14.98
CA ASP A 19 -0.19 12.68 15.43
C ASP A 19 1.06 11.91 15.88
N GLU A 20 0.89 10.84 16.65
CA GLU A 20 1.99 9.97 17.08
C GLU A 20 2.64 9.26 15.89
N ALA A 21 1.86 8.84 14.89
CA ALA A 21 2.39 8.22 13.68
C ALA A 21 3.25 9.20 12.86
N ILE A 22 2.80 10.45 12.74
CA ILE A 22 3.56 11.53 12.09
C ILE A 22 4.83 11.84 12.87
N ALA A 23 4.75 11.98 14.20
CA ALA A 23 5.91 12.26 15.04
C ALA A 23 6.99 11.17 14.90
N ARG A 24 6.59 9.89 14.85
CA ARG A 24 7.51 8.76 14.59
C ARG A 24 8.10 8.82 13.20
N ALA A 25 7.31 9.11 12.17
CA ALA A 25 7.82 9.23 10.81
C ALA A 25 8.83 10.39 10.66
N GLN A 26 8.58 11.53 11.30
CA GLN A 26 9.53 12.64 11.38
C GLN A 26 10.82 12.23 12.10
N ALA A 27 10.71 11.51 13.22
CA ALA A 27 11.87 10.98 13.94
C ALA A 27 12.67 9.98 13.09
N PHE A 28 12.00 9.12 12.31
CA PHE A 28 12.66 8.20 11.38
C PHE A 28 13.41 8.95 10.28
N ARG A 29 12.78 9.98 9.71
CA ARG A 29 13.42 10.84 8.72
C ARG A 29 14.66 11.53 9.28
N ALA A 30 14.56 12.10 10.48
CA ALA A 30 15.68 12.73 11.19
C ALA A 30 16.81 11.73 11.54
N ALA A 31 16.45 10.47 11.81
CA ALA A 31 17.42 9.39 12.04
C ALA A 31 18.09 8.87 10.76
N GLY A 32 17.68 9.35 9.58
CA GLY A 32 18.32 9.03 8.30
C GLY A 32 17.58 8.02 7.43
N ALA A 33 16.30 7.72 7.69
CA ALA A 33 15.50 6.91 6.77
C ALA A 33 15.33 7.63 5.42
N ASP A 34 15.50 6.89 4.31
CA ASP A 34 15.37 7.39 2.95
C ASP A 34 13.91 7.53 2.53
N ILE A 35 13.05 6.62 3.01
CA ILE A 35 11.62 6.58 2.69
C ILE A 35 10.83 6.37 3.98
N CYS A 36 9.79 7.18 4.18
CA CYS A 36 8.86 7.00 5.28
C CYS A 36 7.57 6.28 4.83
N PHE A 37 7.11 5.37 5.66
CA PHE A 37 5.90 4.59 5.41
C PHE A 37 5.00 4.61 6.67
N VAL A 38 3.96 5.43 6.63
CA VAL A 38 2.91 5.49 7.66
C VAL A 38 1.79 4.55 7.23
N GLU A 39 1.60 3.46 7.96
CA GLU A 39 0.60 2.44 7.65
C GLU A 39 -0.81 2.91 8.02
N ALA A 40 -1.79 2.45 7.25
CA ALA A 40 -3.22 2.62 7.50
C ALA A 40 -3.74 4.06 7.74
N PRO A 41 -3.37 5.09 6.94
CA PRO A 41 -4.14 6.34 6.92
C PRO A 41 -5.60 6.03 6.59
N GLN A 42 -6.55 6.66 7.27
CA GLN A 42 -7.98 6.32 7.17
C GLN A 42 -8.79 7.26 6.25
N SER A 43 -8.18 8.34 5.78
CA SER A 43 -8.80 9.27 4.85
C SER A 43 -7.77 9.96 3.96
N VAL A 44 -8.24 10.54 2.85
CA VAL A 44 -7.38 11.33 1.96
C VAL A 44 -6.82 12.57 2.68
N ASP A 45 -7.52 13.11 3.67
CA ASP A 45 -7.02 14.24 4.46
C ASP A 45 -5.88 13.82 5.39
N GLU A 46 -5.95 12.63 6.02
CA GLU A 46 -4.81 12.08 6.77
C GLU A 46 -3.60 11.88 5.86
N MET A 47 -3.83 11.35 4.65
CA MET A 47 -2.78 11.17 3.64
C MET A 47 -2.08 12.50 3.27
N ARG A 48 -2.86 13.58 3.11
CA ARG A 48 -2.32 14.93 2.88
C ARG A 48 -1.54 15.45 4.08
N LEU A 49 -2.07 15.29 5.29
CA LEU A 49 -1.41 15.71 6.53
C LEU A 49 -0.06 15.01 6.71
N ILE A 50 -0.01 13.69 6.48
CA ILE A 50 1.23 12.91 6.53
C ILE A 50 2.24 13.44 5.50
N CYS A 51 1.81 13.63 4.26
CA CYS A 51 2.72 14.10 3.21
C CYS A 51 3.21 15.53 3.41
N ALA A 52 2.40 16.39 4.03
CA ALA A 52 2.78 17.75 4.37
C ALA A 52 3.71 17.83 5.59
N ALA A 53 3.54 16.94 6.57
CA ALA A 53 4.28 17.00 7.82
C ALA A 53 5.61 16.22 7.81
N VAL A 54 5.76 15.22 6.93
CA VAL A 54 6.95 14.35 6.86
C VAL A 54 7.75 14.68 5.60
N GLU A 55 8.99 15.13 5.78
CA GLU A 55 9.88 15.42 4.66
C GLU A 55 10.35 14.17 3.91
N GLY A 56 10.64 14.34 2.62
CA GLY A 56 11.24 13.30 1.78
C GLY A 56 10.22 12.37 1.11
N PRO A 57 10.69 11.26 0.52
CA PRO A 57 9.84 10.26 -0.11
C PRO A 57 8.91 9.55 0.88
N LYS A 58 7.64 9.41 0.49
CA LYS A 58 6.66 8.57 1.19
C LYS A 58 6.16 7.45 0.30
N MET A 59 5.89 6.31 0.92
CA MET A 59 5.20 5.19 0.30
C MET A 59 3.74 5.13 0.77
N ALA A 60 2.82 4.88 -0.16
CA ALA A 60 1.45 4.46 0.14
C ALA A 60 1.35 2.94 -0.04
N ASN A 61 0.76 2.23 0.93
CA ASN A 61 0.45 0.81 0.83
C ASN A 61 -1.04 0.65 0.52
N LEU A 62 -1.35 0.09 -0.64
CA LEU A 62 -2.71 -0.03 -1.15
C LEU A 62 -3.11 -1.49 -1.13
N LEU A 63 -4.08 -1.81 -0.28
CA LEU A 63 -4.60 -3.16 -0.11
C LEU A 63 -6.09 -3.17 -0.43
N ALA A 64 -6.52 -4.06 -1.33
CA ALA A 64 -7.94 -4.31 -1.54
C ALA A 64 -8.62 -4.76 -0.24
N GLY A 65 -9.63 -4.01 0.22
CA GLY A 65 -10.31 -4.26 1.49
C GLY A 65 -9.57 -3.75 2.74
N GLY A 66 -8.47 -3.00 2.56
CA GLY A 66 -7.78 -2.31 3.64
C GLY A 66 -8.48 -1.03 4.09
N LEU A 67 -7.90 -0.36 5.09
CA LEU A 67 -8.42 0.91 5.63
C LEU A 67 -8.02 2.13 4.79
N THR A 68 -6.91 2.03 4.05
CA THR A 68 -6.38 3.16 3.28
C THR A 68 -7.17 3.38 2.00
N PRO A 69 -7.63 4.61 1.73
CA PRO A 69 -8.27 4.94 0.46
C PRO A 69 -7.39 4.57 -0.73
N ILE A 70 -7.96 3.80 -1.66
CA ILE A 70 -7.28 3.44 -2.92
C ILE A 70 -7.49 4.58 -3.91
N LEU A 71 -6.42 5.29 -4.23
CA LEU A 71 -6.43 6.40 -5.18
C LEU A 71 -5.60 6.06 -6.43
N PRO A 72 -5.91 6.67 -7.59
CA PRO A 72 -5.06 6.59 -8.76
C PRO A 72 -3.63 7.11 -8.47
N PRO A 73 -2.59 6.58 -9.14
CA PRO A 73 -1.22 7.06 -8.98
C PRO A 73 -1.05 8.57 -9.18
N SER A 74 -1.81 9.17 -10.09
CA SER A 74 -1.80 10.63 -10.33
C SER A 74 -2.29 11.42 -9.13
N GLU A 75 -3.30 10.94 -8.41
CA GLU A 75 -3.81 11.59 -7.20
C GLU A 75 -2.87 11.39 -6.02
N LEU A 76 -2.26 10.21 -5.88
CA LEU A 76 -1.22 9.96 -4.88
C LEU A 76 -0.01 10.89 -5.07
N ALA A 77 0.42 11.06 -6.32
CA ALA A 77 1.49 11.99 -6.66
C ALA A 77 1.11 13.44 -6.33
N ALA A 78 -0.13 13.85 -6.62
CA ALA A 78 -0.63 15.18 -6.28
C ALA A 78 -0.71 15.44 -4.76
N ILE A 79 -1.00 14.41 -3.96
CA ILE A 79 -0.96 14.46 -2.49
C ILE A 79 0.48 14.55 -1.97
N GLY A 80 1.44 14.01 -2.71
CA GLY A 80 2.86 14.09 -2.42
C GLY A 80 3.55 12.75 -2.18
N TYR A 81 2.90 11.61 -2.41
CA TYR A 81 3.54 10.29 -2.38
C TYR A 81 4.44 10.06 -3.60
N GLN A 82 5.52 9.29 -3.42
CA GLN A 82 6.48 8.95 -4.47
C GLN A 82 6.43 7.47 -4.84
N LEU A 83 5.92 6.62 -3.94
CA LEU A 83 5.78 5.19 -4.15
C LEU A 83 4.36 4.74 -3.79
N ALA A 84 3.84 3.80 -4.57
CA ALA A 84 2.62 3.05 -4.25
C ALA A 84 2.94 1.55 -4.30
N ALA A 85 2.63 0.84 -3.24
CA ALA A 85 2.80 -0.61 -3.13
C ALA A 85 1.44 -1.30 -3.26
N TYR A 86 1.40 -2.36 -4.07
CA TYR A 86 0.23 -3.23 -4.29
C TYR A 86 0.60 -4.67 -3.91
N PRO A 87 0.92 -4.94 -2.62
CA PRO A 87 1.72 -6.10 -2.23
C PRO A 87 1.01 -7.45 -2.44
N LEU A 88 -0.32 -7.47 -2.49
CA LEU A 88 -1.11 -8.72 -2.56
C LEU A 88 -2.00 -8.82 -3.80
N ASP A 89 -2.11 -7.79 -4.63
CA ASP A 89 -3.16 -7.71 -5.64
C ASP A 89 -3.03 -8.78 -6.72
N LEU A 90 -1.82 -9.02 -7.23
CA LEU A 90 -1.58 -10.08 -8.22
C LEU A 90 -1.76 -11.48 -7.63
N LEU A 91 -1.34 -11.68 -6.38
CA LEU A 91 -1.54 -12.94 -5.67
C LEU A 91 -3.04 -13.22 -5.48
N ASN A 92 -3.80 -12.21 -5.03
CA ASN A 92 -5.25 -12.31 -4.87
C ASN A 92 -5.95 -12.59 -6.19
N ALA A 93 -5.56 -11.92 -7.28
CA ALA A 93 -6.08 -12.18 -8.61
C ALA A 93 -5.85 -13.64 -9.04
N SER A 94 -4.65 -14.17 -8.81
CA SER A 94 -4.31 -15.57 -9.06
C SER A 94 -5.17 -16.53 -8.24
N ILE A 95 -5.30 -16.29 -6.93
CA ILE A 95 -6.11 -17.11 -6.02
C ILE A 95 -7.58 -17.11 -6.46
N ILE A 96 -8.12 -15.96 -6.88
CA ILE A 96 -9.51 -15.88 -7.37
C ILE A 96 -9.69 -16.73 -8.63
N ALA A 97 -8.77 -16.66 -9.59
CA ALA A 97 -8.82 -17.48 -10.79
C ALA A 97 -8.71 -18.98 -10.47
N GLN A 98 -7.79 -19.36 -9.58
CA GLN A 98 -7.62 -20.74 -9.12
C GLN A 98 -8.89 -21.26 -8.45
N ARG A 99 -9.54 -20.45 -7.58
CA ARG A 99 -10.81 -20.84 -6.94
C ARG A 99 -11.93 -21.06 -7.94
N ARG A 100 -12.03 -20.22 -8.98
CA ARG A 100 -13.01 -20.41 -10.07
C ARG A 100 -12.76 -21.69 -10.84
N ALA A 101 -11.51 -21.98 -11.18
CA ALA A 101 -11.13 -23.22 -11.85
C ALA A 101 -11.47 -24.45 -10.99
N LEU A 102 -11.11 -24.44 -9.71
CA LEU A 102 -11.44 -25.53 -8.78
C LEU A 102 -12.95 -25.75 -8.64
N ALA A 103 -13.75 -24.67 -8.61
CA ALA A 103 -15.20 -24.77 -8.56
C ALA A 103 -15.80 -25.42 -9.82
N ALA A 104 -15.28 -25.08 -11.02
CA ALA A 104 -15.70 -25.71 -12.27
C ALA A 104 -15.34 -27.19 -12.32
N LEU A 105 -14.12 -27.55 -11.90
CA LEU A 105 -13.69 -28.95 -11.84
C LEU A 105 -14.56 -29.75 -10.86
N ALA A 106 -14.88 -29.17 -9.70
CA ALA A 106 -15.72 -29.82 -8.69
C ALA A 106 -17.16 -30.08 -9.18
N SER A 107 -17.68 -29.26 -10.09
CA SER A 107 -19.01 -29.46 -10.70
C SER A 107 -18.99 -30.33 -11.96
N GLY A 108 -17.82 -30.87 -12.36
CA GLY A 108 -17.64 -31.63 -13.60
C GLY A 108 -17.59 -30.79 -14.87
N GLY A 109 -17.50 -29.46 -14.74
CA GLY A 109 -17.31 -28.53 -15.85
C GLY A 109 -15.85 -28.30 -16.21
N ALA A 110 -15.63 -27.47 -17.24
CA ALA A 110 -14.29 -27.04 -17.66
C ALA A 110 -13.93 -25.68 -17.03
N PRO A 111 -12.66 -25.46 -16.62
CA PRO A 111 -12.19 -24.14 -16.18
C PRO A 111 -12.29 -23.08 -17.29
N PRO A 112 -12.33 -21.79 -16.93
CA PRO A 112 -12.19 -20.70 -17.90
C PRO A 112 -10.85 -20.79 -18.63
N ALA A 113 -10.85 -20.68 -19.96
CA ALA A 113 -9.65 -20.62 -20.79
C ALA A 113 -9.73 -19.42 -21.74
N GLU A 114 -8.67 -18.62 -21.81
CA GLU A 114 -8.53 -17.48 -22.75
C GLU A 114 -7.65 -17.85 -23.96
N PHE A 115 -7.74 -19.09 -24.43
CA PHE A 115 -7.10 -19.49 -25.67
C PHE A 115 -8.16 -19.53 -26.77
N SER A 116 -8.10 -18.59 -27.72
CA SER A 116 -8.73 -18.78 -29.03
C SER A 116 -7.88 -19.77 -29.81
N LEU A 117 -8.47 -20.90 -30.19
CA LEU A 117 -7.97 -21.78 -31.25
C LEU A 117 -8.39 -21.24 -32.62
#